data_AF-A0AA42RIM6-F1
#
_entry.id   AF-A0AA42RIM6-F1
#
_cell.length_a   1.000
_cell.length_b   1.000
_cell.length_c   1.000
_cell.angle_alpha   90.00
_cell.angle_beta   90.00
_cell.angle_gamma   90.00
#
_symmetry.space_group_name_H-M   'P 1'
#
loop_
_entity.id
_entity.type
_entity.pdbx_description
1 polymer ?
#
loop_
_entity_poly.entity_id
_entity_poly.type
_entity_poly.pdbx_seq_one_letter_code
_entity_poly.pdbx_strand_id
1 'polypeptide(L)'
;MKYINYFLLFLSTIISIFLFFVSANQIELVPNKNEGYKGEQIMLIEKSNDIRFVKNIAETSVEKYDVLYNQLSDFAAKMNTWIILLFILQLAMGVLFFLQFRKNKIKNLKSIQD
;
A
#
# COMPACT_ATOMS: atom_id res chain seq x y z
N MET A 1 32.73 1.92 9.30
CA MET A 1 31.46 1.21 9.56
C MET A 1 30.36 2.07 10.22
N LYS A 2 30.65 3.11 11.03
CA LYS A 2 29.58 3.95 11.63
C LYS A 2 28.62 4.57 10.60
N TYR A 3 29.14 5.12 9.50
CA TYR A 3 28.34 5.77 8.46
C TYR A 3 27.37 4.83 7.72
N ILE A 4 27.73 3.56 7.56
CA ILE A 4 26.87 2.55 6.90
C ILE A 4 25.62 2.25 7.75
N ASN A 5 25.76 2.21 9.06
CA ASN A 5 24.64 1.99 9.98
C ASN A 5 23.66 3.18 9.98
N TYR A 6 24.18 4.41 9.97
CA TYR A 6 23.33 5.61 9.86
C TYR A 6 22.62 5.67 8.51
N PHE A 7 23.31 5.29 7.43
CA PHE A 7 22.72 5.23 6.09
C PHE A 7 21.60 4.18 6.01
N LEU A 8 21.80 2.98 6.54
CA LEU A 8 20.78 1.93 6.60
C LEU A 8 19.56 2.35 7.42
N LEU A 9 19.77 3.01 8.56
CA LEU A 9 18.68 3.57 9.37
C LEU A 9 17.89 4.64 8.62
N PHE A 10 18.58 5.58 7.98
CA PHE A 10 17.95 6.64 7.21
C PHE A 10 17.10 6.07 6.06
N LEU A 11 17.65 5.13 5.30
CA LEU A 11 16.95 4.48 4.19
C LEU A 11 15.75 3.66 4.69
N SER A 12 15.90 2.93 5.79
CA SER A 12 14.79 2.19 6.41
C SER A 12 13.65 3.10 6.84
N THR A 13 13.95 4.28 7.42
CA THR A 13 12.91 5.22 7.85
C THR A 13 12.11 5.76 6.66
N ILE A 14 12.79 6.08 5.55
CA ILE A 14 12.13 6.55 4.32
C ILE A 14 11.17 5.49 3.77
N ILE A 15 11.63 4.23 3.68
CA ILE A 15 10.79 3.12 3.18
C ILE A 15 9.58 2.93 4.11
N SER A 16 9.77 3.02 5.43
CA SER A 16 8.67 2.92 6.39
C SER A 16 7.60 4.00 6.22
N ILE A 17 8.02 5.26 6.03
CA ILE A 17 7.09 6.38 5.81
C ILE A 17 6.33 6.16 4.50
N PHE A 18 7.02 5.75 3.44
CA PHE A 18 6.39 5.46 2.15
C PHE A 18 5.35 4.34 2.26
N LEU A 19 5.70 3.22 2.91
CA LEU A 19 4.77 2.10 3.14
C LEU A 19 3.54 2.54 3.94
N PHE A 20 3.72 3.41 4.94
CA PHE A 20 2.62 3.96 5.73
C PHE A 20 1.66 4.81 4.88
N PHE A 21 2.17 5.73 4.07
CA PHE A 21 1.34 6.55 3.17
C PHE A 21 0.57 5.70 2.16
N VAL A 22 1.22 4.69 1.57
CA VAL A 22 0.57 3.81 0.61
C VAL A 22 -0.54 2.99 1.27
N SER A 23 -0.31 2.48 2.48
CA SER A 23 -1.31 1.75 3.25
C SER A 23 -2.50 2.64 3.65
N ALA A 24 -2.24 3.86 4.15
CA ALA A 24 -3.28 4.81 4.52
C ALA A 24 -4.16 5.18 3.31
N ASN A 25 -3.53 5.49 2.17
CA ASN A 25 -4.25 5.83 0.94
C ASN A 25 -5.11 4.67 0.42
N GLN A 26 -4.66 3.41 0.52
CA GLN A 26 -5.46 2.26 0.11
C GLN A 26 -6.71 2.08 0.98
N ILE A 27 -6.61 2.33 2.30
CA ILE A 27 -7.72 2.22 3.24
C ILE A 27 -8.78 3.31 2.96
N GLU A 28 -8.36 4.52 2.55
CA GLU A 28 -9.25 5.67 2.37
C GLU A 28 -9.87 5.75 0.97
N LEU A 29 -9.15 5.34 -0.09
CA LEU A 29 -9.61 5.46 -1.49
C LEU A 29 -10.65 4.41 -1.91
N VAL A 30 -10.58 3.19 -1.37
CA VAL A 30 -11.45 2.08 -1.81
C VAL A 30 -12.91 2.22 -1.33
N PRO A 31 -13.19 2.59 -0.06
CA PRO A 31 -14.56 2.76 0.41
C PRO A 31 -15.24 3.99 -0.19
N ASN A 32 -14.53 5.12 -0.24
CA ASN A 32 -15.09 6.42 -0.60
C ASN A 32 -15.52 6.49 -2.09
N LYS A 33 -14.72 5.89 -2.99
CA LYS A 33 -15.11 5.79 -4.41
C LYS A 33 -16.33 4.90 -4.65
N ASN A 34 -16.48 3.84 -3.85
CA ASN A 34 -17.62 2.92 -3.96
C ASN A 34 -18.91 3.54 -3.44
N GLU A 35 -18.86 4.37 -2.39
CA GLU A 35 -20.03 5.06 -1.85
C GLU A 35 -20.52 6.18 -2.78
N GLY A 36 -19.62 7.00 -3.33
CA GLY A 36 -19.98 8.06 -4.27
C GLY A 36 -20.65 7.51 -5.54
N TYR A 37 -20.09 6.43 -6.11
CA TYR A 37 -20.65 5.83 -7.32
C TYR A 37 -22.01 5.14 -7.08
N LYS A 38 -22.21 4.53 -5.90
CA LYS A 38 -23.53 4.03 -5.49
C LYS A 38 -24.56 5.15 -5.35
N GLY A 39 -24.18 6.29 -4.75
CA GLY A 39 -25.06 7.45 -4.60
C GLY A 39 -25.52 8.04 -5.93
N GLU A 40 -24.60 8.17 -6.91
CA GLU A 40 -24.94 8.66 -8.25
C GLU A 40 -25.91 7.73 -9.00
N GLN A 41 -25.70 6.41 -8.92
CA GLN A 41 -26.60 5.45 -9.56
C GLN A 41 -27.98 5.43 -8.93
N ILE A 42 -28.07 5.51 -7.60
CA ILE A 42 -29.36 5.58 -6.88
C ILE A 42 -30.13 6.83 -7.32
N MET A 43 -29.46 7.99 -7.39
CA MET A 43 -30.09 9.24 -7.82
C MET A 43 -30.62 9.19 -9.27
N LEU A 44 -29.89 8.55 -10.19
CA LEU A 44 -30.31 8.40 -11.59
C LEU A 44 -31.54 7.48 -11.72
N ILE A 45 -31.63 6.46 -10.87
CA ILE A 45 -32.78 5.55 -10.80
C ILE A 45 -33.99 6.25 -10.18
N GLU A 46 -33.81 7.01 -9.10
CA GLU A 46 -34.89 7.76 -8.43
C GLU A 46 -35.49 8.87 -9.31
N LYS A 47 -34.68 9.50 -10.18
CA LYS A 47 -35.16 10.52 -11.13
C LYS A 47 -35.84 9.94 -12.38
N SER A 48 -35.81 8.63 -12.56
CA SER A 48 -36.27 7.96 -13.78
C SER A 48 -37.72 7.49 -13.68
N ASN A 49 -38.57 7.89 -14.65
CA ASN A 49 -39.94 7.39 -14.81
C ASN A 49 -40.05 6.19 -15.78
N ASP A 50 -38.97 5.78 -16.45
CA ASP A 50 -38.99 4.71 -17.45
C ASP A 50 -38.19 3.48 -16.98
N ILE A 51 -38.90 2.37 -16.79
CA ILE A 51 -38.34 1.08 -16.38
C ILE A 51 -37.31 0.54 -17.38
N ARG A 52 -37.44 0.80 -18.69
CA ARG A 52 -36.44 0.38 -19.68
C ARG A 52 -35.14 1.16 -19.55
N PHE A 53 -35.24 2.44 -19.19
CA PHE A 53 -34.08 3.28 -18.91
C PHE A 53 -33.34 2.83 -17.64
N VAL A 54 -34.09 2.51 -16.58
CA VAL A 54 -33.53 1.93 -15.34
C VAL A 54 -32.82 0.60 -15.63
N LYS A 55 -33.44 -0.28 -16.44
CA LYS A 55 -32.85 -1.57 -16.82
C LYS A 55 -31.52 -1.40 -17.59
N ASN A 56 -31.47 -0.45 -18.52
CA ASN A 56 -30.24 -0.16 -19.28
C ASN A 56 -29.13 0.41 -18.39
N ILE A 57 -29.46 1.28 -17.41
CA ILE A 57 -28.50 1.77 -16.41
C ILE A 57 -27.97 0.62 -15.54
N ALA A 58 -28.84 -0.29 -15.11
CA ALA A 58 -28.45 -1.45 -14.31
C ALA A 58 -27.50 -2.39 -15.09
N GLU A 59 -27.79 -2.67 -16.36
CA GLU A 59 -26.92 -3.52 -17.19
C GLU A 59 -25.56 -2.85 -17.47
N THR A 60 -25.56 -1.57 -17.83
CA THR A 60 -24.32 -0.82 -18.14
C THR A 60 -23.46 -0.57 -16.89
N SER A 61 -24.09 -0.44 -15.72
CA SER A 61 -23.37 -0.24 -14.45
C SER A 61 -22.67 -1.51 -13.98
N VAL A 62 -23.27 -2.69 -14.17
CA VAL A 62 -22.63 -3.98 -13.89
C VAL A 62 -21.38 -4.16 -14.75
N GLU A 63 -21.47 -3.87 -16.06
CA GLU A 63 -20.35 -3.99 -16.99
C GLU A 63 -19.23 -2.99 -16.67
N LYS A 64 -19.57 -1.73 -16.32
CA LYS A 64 -18.60 -0.74 -15.86
C LYS A 64 -17.97 -1.12 -14.52
N TYR A 65 -18.73 -1.68 -13.58
CA TYR A 65 -18.20 -2.16 -12.30
C TYR A 65 -17.19 -3.28 -12.50
N ASP A 66 -17.46 -4.25 -13.37
CA ASP A 66 -16.54 -5.36 -13.64
C ASP A 66 -15.24 -4.88 -14.30
N VAL A 67 -15.31 -3.95 -15.27
CA VAL A 67 -14.11 -3.37 -15.89
C VAL A 67 -13.30 -2.54 -14.89
N LEU A 68 -13.97 -1.68 -14.11
CA LEU A 68 -13.31 -0.83 -13.12
C LEU A 68 -12.71 -1.66 -11.98
N TYR A 69 -13.42 -2.70 -11.53
CA TYR A 69 -12.95 -3.63 -10.52
C TYR A 69 -11.74 -4.42 -11.00
N ASN A 70 -11.76 -4.94 -12.23
CA ASN A 70 -10.61 -5.64 -12.79
C ASN A 70 -9.39 -4.72 -12.94
N GLN A 71 -9.58 -3.47 -13.37
CA GLN A 71 -8.49 -2.49 -13.45
C GLN A 71 -7.94 -2.10 -12.07
N LEU A 72 -8.82 -1.89 -11.08
CA LEU A 72 -8.39 -1.63 -9.70
C LEU A 72 -7.69 -2.84 -9.09
N SER A 73 -8.19 -4.05 -9.38
CA SER A 73 -7.62 -5.32 -8.91
C SER A 73 -6.22 -5.55 -9.48
N ASP A 74 -6.02 -5.35 -10.77
CA ASP A 74 -4.70 -5.49 -11.40
C ASP A 74 -3.72 -4.42 -10.92
N PHE A 75 -4.19 -3.18 -10.77
CA PHE A 75 -3.38 -2.09 -10.19
C PHE A 75 -3.03 -2.36 -8.73
N ALA A 76 -4.00 -2.82 -7.94
CA ALA A 76 -3.81 -3.20 -6.54
C ALA A 76 -2.83 -4.37 -6.44
N ALA A 77 -2.98 -5.43 -7.25
CA ALA A 77 -2.07 -6.57 -7.27
C ALA A 77 -0.63 -6.15 -7.60
N LYS A 78 -0.45 -5.26 -8.58
CA LYS A 78 0.86 -4.75 -8.98
C LYS A 78 1.48 -3.87 -7.89
N MET A 79 0.72 -2.92 -7.34
CA MET A 79 1.15 -2.07 -6.22
C MET A 79 1.50 -2.92 -4.99
N ASN A 80 0.67 -3.90 -4.66
CA ASN A 80 0.86 -4.77 -3.50
C ASN A 80 2.13 -5.63 -3.64
N THR A 81 2.46 -6.08 -4.85
CA THR A 81 3.72 -6.79 -5.13
C THR A 81 4.95 -5.93 -4.82
N TRP A 82 4.96 -4.66 -5.24
CA TRP A 82 6.07 -3.74 -4.96
C TRP A 82 6.18 -3.39 -3.48
N ILE A 83 5.05 -3.21 -2.79
CA ILE A 83 4.97 -2.96 -1.35
C ILE A 83 5.54 -4.15 -0.57
N ILE A 84 5.16 -5.38 -0.93
CA ILE A 84 5.67 -6.60 -0.30
C ILE A 84 7.18 -6.70 -0.49
N LEU A 85 7.69 -6.40 -1.69
CA LEU A 85 9.11 -6.45 -1.98
C LEU A 85 9.90 -5.41 -1.16
N LEU A 86 9.38 -4.20 -1.02
CA LEU A 86 9.96 -3.16 -0.16
C LEU A 86 9.94 -3.54 1.33
N PHE A 87 8.87 -4.19 1.79
CA PHE A 87 8.76 -4.69 3.16
C PHE A 87 9.81 -5.76 3.47
N ILE A 88 9.99 -6.73 2.56
CA ILE A 88 11.05 -7.76 2.70
C ILE A 88 12.44 -7.12 2.72
N LEU A 89 12.68 -6.14 1.82
CA LEU A 89 13.94 -5.41 1.79
C LEU A 89 14.20 -4.69 3.12
N GLN A 90 13.17 -4.06 3.70
CA GLN A 90 13.28 -3.37 4.97
C GLN A 90 13.57 -4.32 6.13
N LEU A 91 12.95 -5.51 6.16
CA LEU A 91 13.28 -6.56 7.13
C LEU A 91 14.74 -7.00 7.01
N ALA A 92 15.23 -7.23 5.80
CA ALA A 92 16.62 -7.62 5.56
C ALA A 92 17.60 -6.54 6.06
N MET A 93 17.33 -5.26 5.78
CA MET A 93 18.13 -4.15 6.31
C MET A 93 18.13 -4.10 7.85
N GLY A 94 16.98 -4.32 8.48
CA GLY A 94 16.87 -4.38 9.95
C GLY A 94 17.72 -5.50 10.56
N VAL A 95 17.68 -6.69 9.97
CA VAL A 95 18.51 -7.84 10.40
C VAL A 95 20.00 -7.54 10.23
N LEU A 96 20.40 -6.97 9.08
CA LEU A 96 21.79 -6.58 8.83
C LEU A 96 22.28 -5.54 9.83
N PHE A 97 21.46 -4.54 10.14
CA PHE A 97 21.76 -3.54 11.16
C PHE A 97 21.96 -4.20 12.53
N PHE A 98 21.07 -5.11 12.93
CA PHE A 98 21.18 -5.82 14.21
C PHE A 98 22.46 -6.67 14.31
N LEU A 99 22.81 -7.40 13.23
CA LEU A 99 24.03 -8.19 13.16
C LEU A 99 25.30 -7.31 13.25
N GLN A 100 25.31 -6.17 12.55
CA GLN A 100 26.42 -5.21 12.61
C GLN A 100 26.54 -4.57 14.00
N PHE A 101 25.43 -4.22 14.64
CA PHE A 101 25.39 -3.69 16.00
C PHE A 101 25.97 -4.69 17.00
N ARG A 102 25.58 -5.97 16.91
CA ARG A 102 26.11 -7.04 17.76
C ARG A 102 27.62 -7.23 17.57
N LYS A 103 28.10 -7.23 16.32
CA LYS A 103 29.55 -7.30 16.01
C LYS A 103 30.32 -6.13 16.61
N ASN A 104 29.81 -4.90 16.49
CA ASN A 104 30.46 -3.71 17.04
C ASN A 104 30.52 -3.74 18.58
N LYS A 105 29.45 -4.22 19.25
CA LYS A 105 29.43 -4.36 20.71
C LYS A 105 30.48 -5.36 21.21
N ILE A 106 30.59 -6.52 20.55
CA ILE A 106 31.59 -7.54 20.90
C ILE A 106 33.02 -7.04 20.67
N LYS A 107 33.25 -6.29 19.59
CA LYS A 107 34.58 -5.73 19.28
C LYS A 107 35.02 -4.67 20.30
N ASN A 108 34.10 -3.81 20.75
CA ASN A 108 34.36 -2.81 21.79
C ASN A 108 34.62 -3.45 23.17
N LEU A 109 33.99 -4.58 23.50
CA LEU A 109 34.25 -5.28 24.76
C LEU A 109 35.66 -5.90 24.81
N LYS A 110 36.12 -6.49 23.70
CA LYS A 110 37.50 -7.02 23.61
C LYS A 110 38.57 -5.94 23.74
N SER A 111 38.35 -4.74 23.18
CA SER A 111 39.34 -3.65 23.27
C SER A 111 39.42 -2.95 24.64
N ILE A 112 38.54 -3.29 25.59
CA ILE A 112 38.58 -2.78 26.96
C ILE A 112 39.28 -3.79 27.90
N GLN A 113 39.46 -5.04 27.44
CA GLN A 113 40.08 -6.13 28.21
C GLN A 113 41.58 -6.33 27.90
N ASP A 114 42.09 -5.69 26.85
CA ASP A 114 43.54 -5.53 26.57
C ASP A 114 44.03 -4.19 27.13
#